data_AF-A8PX34-F1
#
_entry.id   AF-A8PX34-F1
#
_cell.length_a   1.000
_cell.length_b   1.000
_cell.length_c   1.000
_cell.angle_alpha   90.00
_cell.angle_beta   90.00
_cell.angle_gamma   90.00
#
_symmetry.space_group_name_H-M   'P 1'
#
loop_
_entity.id
_entity.type
_entity.pdbx_description
1 polymer ?
#
loop_
_entity_poly.entity_id
_entity_poly.type
_entity_poly.pdbx_seq_one_letter_code
_entity_poly.pdbx_strand_id
1 'polypeptide(L)'
;MPTVSVDKALLFEGLGHEYTTQEFDELCFQFGIELDDDTTEEVAGTDERPALKIDIPANRYDLLCFEGILRALRVFLKLQEPPMYRLSIPNELVTIRLSPDTAKIRPYFAGAILRNIKFTQARYDNFIDLQDKIHQNLARHRTLVAIGTHDLDTIQPPFVYEALPPNEFRFAPLNREEVFQVRS
;
A
#
# COMPACT_ATOMS: atom_id res chain seq x y z
N MET A 1 10.80 5.38 -13.14
CA MET A 1 10.03 4.18 -12.73
C MET A 1 9.65 4.40 -11.25
N PRO A 2 8.61 3.77 -10.67
CA PRO A 2 8.37 3.92 -9.25
C PRO A 2 9.54 3.29 -8.47
N THR A 3 10.22 4.12 -7.67
CA THR A 3 11.29 3.67 -6.77
C THR A 3 10.68 3.31 -5.42
N VAL A 4 11.10 2.17 -4.86
CA VAL A 4 10.70 1.70 -3.54
C VAL A 4 11.95 1.63 -2.67
N SER A 5 11.94 2.39 -1.56
CA SER A 5 12.97 2.29 -0.53
C SER A 5 12.60 1.18 0.45
N VAL A 6 13.52 0.25 0.72
CA VAL A 6 13.34 -0.86 1.65
C VAL A 6 14.50 -0.93 2.65
N ASP A 7 14.20 -1.23 3.91
CA ASP A 7 15.22 -1.46 4.94
C ASP A 7 16.08 -2.67 4.54
N LYS A 8 17.39 -2.44 4.40
CA LYS A 8 18.36 -3.42 3.91
C LYS A 8 18.46 -4.64 4.83
N ALA A 9 18.59 -4.39 6.13
CA ALA A 9 18.76 -5.44 7.13
C ALA A 9 17.51 -6.32 7.21
N LEU A 10 16.32 -5.71 7.24
CA LEU A 10 15.05 -6.45 7.27
C LEU A 10 14.81 -7.24 5.98
N LEU A 11 15.21 -6.71 4.82
CA LEU A 11 15.08 -7.43 3.56
C LEU A 11 15.96 -8.69 3.56
N PHE A 12 17.22 -8.56 3.96
CA PHE A 12 18.17 -9.68 3.97
C PHE A 12 17.83 -10.72 5.03
N GLU A 13 17.42 -10.30 6.23
CA GLU A 13 16.84 -11.18 7.24
C GLU A 13 15.63 -11.93 6.67
N GLY A 14 14.75 -11.19 5.98
CA GLY A 14 13.59 -11.76 5.31
C GLY A 14 13.94 -12.74 4.19
N LEU A 15 15.07 -12.58 3.49
CA LEU A 15 15.56 -13.53 2.49
C LEU A 15 16.31 -14.70 3.12
N GLY A 16 16.76 -14.58 4.37
CA GLY A 16 17.54 -15.59 5.08
C GLY A 16 18.98 -15.69 4.58
N HIS A 17 19.49 -14.64 3.93
CA HIS A 17 20.83 -14.57 3.38
C HIS A 17 21.32 -13.12 3.42
N GLU A 18 22.54 -12.89 3.88
CA GLU A 18 23.19 -11.58 3.81
C GLU A 18 23.85 -11.42 2.44
N TYR A 19 23.40 -10.44 1.65
CA TYR A 19 23.95 -10.18 0.33
C TYR A 19 24.93 -9.00 0.37
N THR A 20 25.98 -9.08 -0.42
CA THR A 20 26.73 -7.89 -0.83
C THR A 20 25.91 -7.06 -1.82
N THR A 21 26.26 -5.78 -1.98
CA THR A 21 25.57 -4.89 -2.93
C THR A 21 25.64 -5.43 -4.37
N GLN A 22 26.78 -6.01 -4.77
CA GLN A 22 26.95 -6.62 -6.09
C GLN A 22 26.08 -7.88 -6.28
N GLU A 23 26.06 -8.79 -5.29
CA GLU A 23 25.21 -9.98 -5.37
C GLU A 23 23.71 -9.63 -5.41
N PHE A 24 23.31 -8.60 -4.65
CA PHE A 24 21.93 -8.15 -4.65
C PHE A 24 21.56 -7.45 -5.97
N ASP A 25 22.45 -6.66 -6.56
CA ASP A 25 22.26 -6.07 -7.88
C ASP A 25 22.09 -7.14 -8.97
N GLU A 26 22.94 -8.16 -8.96
CA GLU A 26 22.79 -9.32 -9.86
C GLU A 26 21.45 -10.04 -9.68
N LEU A 27 21.00 -10.21 -8.43
CA LEU A 27 19.69 -10.81 -8.13
C LEU A 27 18.54 -9.94 -8.67
N CYS A 28 18.61 -8.63 -8.46
CA CYS A 28 17.65 -7.67 -9.00
C CYS A 28 17.57 -7.79 -10.53
N PHE A 29 18.71 -7.77 -11.20
CA PHE A 29 18.81 -7.91 -12.65
C PHE A 29 18.20 -9.23 -13.16
N GLN A 30 18.52 -10.36 -12.51
CA GLN A 30 17.95 -11.67 -12.86
C GLN A 30 16.43 -11.73 -12.69
N PHE A 31 15.90 -11.05 -11.68
CA PHE A 31 14.46 -10.97 -11.43
C PHE A 31 13.76 -9.97 -12.37
N GLY A 32 14.49 -9.00 -12.92
CA GLY A 32 13.97 -7.95 -13.80
C GLY A 32 13.55 -6.68 -13.06
N ILE A 33 14.19 -6.37 -11.93
CA ILE A 33 14.13 -5.09 -11.22
C ILE A 33 15.55 -4.49 -11.17
N GLU A 34 15.66 -3.20 -10.83
CA GLU A 34 16.96 -2.51 -10.81
C GLU A 34 17.26 -2.00 -9.40
N LEU A 35 18.49 -2.20 -8.92
CA LEU A 35 18.97 -1.54 -7.71
C LEU A 35 19.44 -0.14 -8.12
N ASP A 36 18.71 0.89 -7.71
CA ASP A 36 19.04 2.29 -8.01
C ASP A 36 20.13 2.82 -7.08
N ASP A 37 20.01 2.51 -5.78
CA ASP A 37 20.93 3.03 -4.76
C ASP A 37 20.98 2.15 -3.51
N ASP A 38 22.12 2.17 -2.82
CA ASP A 38 22.36 1.51 -1.53
C ASP A 38 22.92 2.53 -0.54
N THR A 39 22.08 3.00 0.39
CA THR A 39 22.41 4.12 1.26
C THR A 39 23.37 3.75 2.40
N THR A 40 23.93 2.53 2.41
CA THR A 40 24.83 2.04 3.48
C THR A 40 26.00 2.98 3.75
N GLU A 41 26.63 3.51 2.70
CA GLU A 41 27.75 4.45 2.86
C GLU A 41 27.28 5.84 3.31
N GLU A 42 26.10 6.28 2.87
CA GLU A 42 25.55 7.61 3.19
C GLU A 42 25.16 7.75 4.66
N VAL A 43 24.60 6.67 5.24
CA VAL A 43 24.20 6.64 6.66
C VAL A 43 25.30 6.10 7.57
N ALA A 44 26.49 5.85 7.03
CA ALA A 44 27.62 5.35 7.81
C ALA A 44 28.02 6.38 8.89
N GLY A 45 27.80 6.02 10.15
CA GLY A 45 28.10 6.88 11.30
C GLY A 45 26.93 7.77 11.76
N THR A 46 25.73 7.58 11.20
CA THR A 46 24.48 8.13 11.74
C THR A 46 23.68 7.03 12.47
N ASP A 47 22.61 7.43 13.17
CA ASP A 47 21.65 6.49 13.78
C ASP A 47 20.60 5.96 12.76
N GLU A 48 20.73 6.34 11.49
CA GLU A 48 19.79 5.93 10.44
C GLU A 48 20.09 4.52 9.93
N ARG A 49 19.04 3.79 9.55
CA ARG A 49 19.19 2.43 9.01
C ARG A 49 19.46 2.47 7.50
N PRO A 50 20.43 1.68 7.00
CA PRO A 50 20.64 1.55 5.56
C PRO A 50 19.41 1.06 4.82
N ALA A 51 19.15 1.66 3.66
CA ALA A 51 18.04 1.30 2.78
C ALA A 51 18.53 1.02 1.36
N LEU A 52 17.83 0.12 0.68
CA LEU A 52 18.02 -0.16 -0.73
C LEU A 52 16.90 0.54 -1.51
N LYS A 53 17.25 1.38 -2.48
CA LYS A 53 16.30 1.98 -3.41
C LYS A 53 16.21 1.09 -4.63
N ILE A 54 15.02 0.56 -4.89
CA ILE A 54 14.79 -0.41 -5.95
C ILE A 54 13.81 0.18 -6.95
N ASP A 55 14.21 0.22 -8.21
CA ASP A 55 13.39 0.68 -9.31
C ASP A 55 12.51 -0.46 -9.84
N ILE A 56 11.19 -0.22 -9.77
CA ILE A 56 10.19 -1.23 -10.06
C ILE A 56 9.54 -0.95 -11.42
N PRO A 57 9.39 -1.97 -12.30
CA PRO A 57 8.64 -1.84 -13.53
C PRO A 57 7.20 -1.36 -13.29
N ALA A 58 6.73 -0.40 -14.09
CA ALA A 58 5.42 0.23 -13.91
C ALA A 58 4.21 -0.72 -14.04
N ASN A 59 4.41 -1.94 -14.54
CA ASN A 59 3.41 -2.99 -14.69
C ASN A 59 3.38 -3.99 -13.52
N ARG A 60 4.24 -3.85 -12.51
CA ARG A 60 4.35 -4.76 -11.35
C ARG A 60 3.88 -4.11 -10.05
N TYR A 61 2.58 -3.87 -9.95
CA TYR A 61 1.96 -3.22 -8.78
C TYR A 61 2.14 -4.01 -7.48
N ASP A 62 2.35 -5.31 -7.58
CA ASP A 62 2.61 -6.20 -6.45
C ASP A 62 3.97 -5.97 -5.78
N LEU A 63 4.87 -5.20 -6.41
CA LEU A 63 6.21 -4.88 -5.91
C LEU A 63 6.32 -3.45 -5.34
N LEU A 64 5.22 -2.72 -5.21
CA LEU A 64 5.24 -1.33 -4.74
C LEU A 64 5.44 -1.17 -3.23
N CYS A 65 5.63 -2.26 -2.49
CA CYS A 65 5.89 -2.26 -1.05
C CYS A 65 6.93 -3.31 -0.65
N PHE A 66 7.48 -3.15 0.56
CA PHE A 66 8.44 -4.07 1.17
C PHE A 66 7.96 -5.52 1.15
N GLU A 67 6.73 -5.80 1.60
CA GLU A 67 6.19 -7.16 1.69
C GLU A 67 6.01 -7.78 0.30
N GLY A 68 5.72 -6.96 -0.70
CA GLY A 68 5.59 -7.35 -2.09
C GLY A 68 6.90 -7.82 -2.69
N ILE A 69 7.94 -6.98 -2.56
CA ILE A 69 9.30 -7.26 -3.03
C ILE A 69 9.86 -8.50 -2.33
N LEU A 70 9.82 -8.51 -1.00
CA LEU A 70 10.33 -9.64 -0.21
C LEU A 70 9.64 -10.94 -0.60
N ARG A 71 8.31 -10.92 -0.75
CA ARG A 71 7.56 -12.11 -1.14
C ARG A 71 7.96 -12.58 -2.54
N ALA A 72 8.05 -11.68 -3.50
CA ALA A 72 8.34 -12.03 -4.88
C ALA A 72 9.75 -12.59 -5.04
N LEU A 73 10.74 -11.98 -4.39
CA LEU A 73 12.12 -12.48 -4.38
C LEU A 73 12.23 -13.86 -3.71
N ARG A 74 11.56 -14.07 -2.56
CA ARG A 74 11.53 -15.39 -1.91
C ARG A 74 10.90 -16.48 -2.80
N VAL A 75 9.86 -16.14 -3.57
CA VAL A 75 9.24 -17.09 -4.53
C VAL A 75 10.20 -17.37 -5.69
N PHE A 76 10.84 -16.33 -6.23
CA PHE A 76 11.81 -16.45 -7.32
C PHE A 76 13.00 -17.35 -6.93
N LEU A 77 13.51 -17.16 -5.72
CA LEU A 77 14.59 -17.95 -5.12
C LEU A 77 14.14 -19.34 -4.64
N LYS A 78 12.86 -19.70 -4.82
CA LYS A 78 12.27 -20.97 -4.37
C LYS A 78 12.37 -21.21 -2.85
N LEU A 79 12.49 -20.12 -2.07
CA LEU A 79 12.48 -20.14 -0.61
C LEU A 79 11.06 -20.24 -0.03
N GLN A 80 10.05 -19.97 -0.87
CA GLN A 80 8.64 -20.17 -0.53
C GLN A 80 7.80 -20.44 -1.77
N GLU A 81 6.70 -21.14 -1.58
CA GLU A 81 5.67 -21.28 -2.60
C GLU A 81 4.85 -19.98 -2.77
N PRO A 82 4.33 -19.68 -3.96
CA PRO A 82 3.41 -18.57 -4.17
C PRO A 82 2.18 -18.69 -3.25
N PRO A 83 1.80 -17.63 -2.50
CA PRO A 83 0.64 -17.72 -1.62
C PRO A 83 -0.66 -17.79 -2.41
N MET A 84 -1.58 -18.60 -1.91
CA MET A 84 -2.94 -18.73 -2.43
C MET A 84 -3.90 -17.84 -1.64
N TYR A 85 -4.39 -16.77 -2.27
CA TYR A 85 -5.39 -15.90 -1.66
C TYR A 85 -6.80 -16.51 -1.83
N ARG A 86 -7.53 -16.67 -0.73
CA ARG A 86 -8.90 -17.18 -0.72
C ARG A 86 -9.81 -16.21 0.02
N LEU A 87 -11.02 -16.04 -0.49
CA LEU A 87 -12.07 -15.30 0.19
C LEU A 87 -12.65 -16.16 1.31
N SER A 88 -12.82 -15.57 2.49
CA SER A 88 -13.63 -16.15 3.55
C SER A 88 -15.03 -15.56 3.48
N ILE A 89 -16.05 -16.42 3.63
CA ILE A 89 -17.45 -15.98 3.65
C ILE A 89 -17.80 -15.69 5.11
N PRO A 90 -18.08 -14.42 5.48
CA PRO A 90 -18.47 -14.08 6.85
C PRO A 90 -19.92 -14.50 7.12
N ASN A 91 -20.28 -14.65 8.40
CA ASN A 91 -21.67 -14.90 8.81
C ASN A 91 -22.60 -13.75 8.41
N GLU A 92 -22.10 -12.51 8.50
CA GLU A 92 -22.81 -11.29 8.13
C GLU A 92 -22.06 -10.57 7.02
N LEU A 93 -22.76 -10.36 5.90
CA LEU A 93 -22.23 -9.62 4.76
C LEU A 93 -22.45 -8.12 4.99
N VAL A 94 -21.35 -7.38 5.01
CA VAL A 94 -21.38 -5.91 5.01
C VAL A 94 -21.67 -5.44 3.60
N THR A 95 -22.74 -4.65 3.42
CA THR A 95 -23.15 -4.12 2.12
C THR A 95 -23.02 -2.59 2.09
N ILE A 96 -22.60 -2.07 0.94
CA ILE A 96 -22.52 -0.64 0.66
C ILE A 96 -23.52 -0.33 -0.45
N ARG A 97 -24.47 0.57 -0.18
CA ARG A 97 -25.47 0.99 -1.16
C ARG A 97 -24.94 2.17 -1.96
N LEU A 98 -24.93 2.07 -3.29
CA LEU A 98 -24.55 3.17 -4.18
C LEU A 98 -25.78 4.01 -4.53
N SER A 99 -25.69 5.33 -4.34
CA SER A 99 -26.70 6.27 -4.81
C SER A 99 -26.57 6.50 -6.33
N PRO A 100 -27.67 6.65 -7.09
CA PRO A 100 -27.60 7.00 -8.52
C PRO A 100 -26.84 8.30 -8.82
N ASP A 101 -26.78 9.23 -7.88
CA ASP A 101 -26.11 10.53 -8.05
C ASP A 101 -24.60 10.40 -8.24
N THR A 102 -24.00 9.30 -7.75
CA THR A 102 -22.56 9.06 -7.92
C THR A 102 -22.20 8.73 -9.37
N ALA A 103 -23.16 8.30 -10.21
CA ALA A 103 -22.92 7.90 -11.60
C ALA A 103 -22.25 8.99 -12.46
N LYS A 104 -22.54 10.27 -12.16
CA LYS A 104 -21.99 11.42 -12.90
C LYS A 104 -20.60 11.84 -12.43
N ILE A 105 -20.20 11.44 -11.21
CA ILE A 105 -18.98 11.92 -10.55
C ILE A 105 -17.97 10.77 -10.40
N ARG A 106 -18.38 9.68 -9.74
CA ARG A 106 -17.60 8.47 -9.51
C ARG A 106 -18.55 7.25 -9.51
N PRO A 107 -18.77 6.61 -10.67
CA PRO A 107 -19.84 5.63 -10.85
C PRO A 107 -19.62 4.29 -10.13
N TYR A 108 -18.39 3.96 -9.77
CA TYR A 108 -18.05 2.65 -9.23
C TYR A 108 -17.47 2.76 -7.82
N PHE A 109 -17.85 1.79 -6.99
CA PHE A 109 -17.30 1.58 -5.66
C PHE A 109 -16.98 0.10 -5.49
N ALA A 110 -15.81 -0.20 -4.95
CA ALA A 110 -15.41 -1.53 -4.54
C ALA A 110 -14.72 -1.44 -3.18
N GLY A 111 -14.90 -2.46 -2.35
CA GLY A 111 -14.29 -2.55 -1.03
C GLY A 111 -14.07 -4.00 -0.62
N ALA A 112 -13.14 -4.20 0.31
CA ALA A 112 -12.89 -5.49 0.92
C ALA A 112 -12.61 -5.29 2.41
N ILE A 113 -12.94 -6.31 3.22
CA ILE A 113 -12.65 -6.31 4.66
C ILE A 113 -11.54 -7.33 4.92
N LEU A 114 -10.44 -6.85 5.47
CA LEU A 114 -9.35 -7.69 5.95
C LEU A 114 -9.46 -7.76 7.48
N ARG A 115 -9.76 -8.95 8.03
CA ARG A 115 -9.99 -9.15 9.46
C ARG A 115 -8.72 -9.60 10.17
N ASN A 116 -8.60 -9.25 11.45
CA ASN A 116 -7.52 -9.68 12.34
C ASN A 116 -6.12 -9.30 11.86
N ILE A 117 -5.97 -8.14 11.22
CA ILE A 117 -4.66 -7.61 10.87
C ILE A 117 -3.95 -7.14 12.14
N LYS A 118 -2.70 -7.57 12.32
CA LYS A 118 -1.81 -7.09 13.38
C LYS A 118 -0.83 -6.09 12.81
N PHE A 119 -1.14 -4.80 12.99
CA PHE A 119 -0.24 -3.72 12.63
C PHE A 119 0.86 -3.54 13.69
N THR A 120 2.08 -3.40 13.21
CA THR A 120 3.18 -2.73 13.91
C THR A 120 3.37 -1.37 13.24
N GLN A 121 4.09 -0.44 13.87
CA GLN A 121 4.36 0.88 13.27
C GLN A 121 4.93 0.75 11.85
N ALA A 122 5.99 -0.05 11.69
CA ALA A 122 6.61 -0.29 10.38
C ALA A 122 5.65 -0.88 9.33
N ARG A 123 4.78 -1.83 9.72
CA ARG A 123 3.78 -2.40 8.80
C ARG A 123 2.69 -1.41 8.43
N TYR A 124 2.32 -0.55 9.36
CA TYR A 124 1.35 0.51 9.11
C TYR A 124 1.92 1.55 8.14
N ASP A 125 3.17 1.97 8.35
CA ASP A 125 3.87 2.92 7.47
C ASP A 125 4.02 2.34 6.05
N ASN A 126 4.44 1.07 5.92
CA ASN A 126 4.48 0.37 4.63
C ASN A 126 3.10 0.30 3.95
N PHE A 127 2.04 0.08 4.73
CA PHE A 127 0.69 -0.01 4.22
C PHE A 127 0.19 1.33 3.66
N ILE A 128 0.46 2.44 4.37
CA ILE A 128 0.13 3.79 3.90
C ILE A 128 0.99 4.18 2.69
N ASP A 129 2.29 3.87 2.69
CA ASP A 129 3.18 4.13 1.55
C ASP A 129 2.72 3.40 0.29
N LEU A 130 2.29 2.13 0.41
CA LEU A 130 1.69 1.39 -0.70
C LEU A 130 0.45 2.10 -1.25
N GLN A 131 -0.44 2.55 -0.36
CA GLN A 131 -1.67 3.27 -0.75
C GLN A 131 -1.32 4.53 -1.53
N ASP A 132 -0.36 5.33 -1.05
CA ASP A 132 0.05 6.57 -1.68
C ASP A 132 0.77 6.33 -3.03
N LYS A 133 1.60 5.30 -3.13
CA LYS A 133 2.23 4.90 -4.41
C LYS A 133 1.21 4.49 -5.47
N ILE A 134 0.18 3.74 -5.08
CA ILE A 134 -0.93 3.38 -5.98
C ILE A 134 -1.71 4.65 -6.38
N HIS A 135 -1.94 5.56 -5.44
CA HIS A 135 -2.64 6.82 -5.71
C HIS A 135 -1.90 7.72 -6.68
N GLN A 136 -0.58 7.85 -6.53
CA GLN A 136 0.25 8.69 -7.38
C GLN A 136 0.28 8.15 -8.81
N ASN A 137 0.64 6.87 -8.99
CA ASN A 137 0.89 6.28 -10.30
C ASN A 137 -0.37 5.70 -10.94
N LEU A 138 -0.82 4.53 -10.48
CA LEU A 138 -1.89 3.76 -11.12
C LEU A 138 -3.21 4.54 -11.13
N ALA A 139 -3.50 5.26 -10.05
CA ALA A 139 -4.73 6.02 -9.91
C ALA A 139 -4.65 7.46 -10.46
N ARG A 140 -3.50 7.87 -11.01
CA ARG A 140 -3.22 9.22 -11.53
C ARG A 140 -3.59 10.33 -10.55
N HIS A 141 -2.85 10.43 -9.45
CA HIS A 141 -3.13 11.38 -8.36
C HIS A 141 -4.60 11.32 -7.89
N ARG A 142 -5.11 10.10 -7.69
CA ARG A 142 -6.49 9.80 -7.26
C ARG A 142 -7.60 10.17 -8.26
N THR A 143 -7.26 10.61 -9.46
CA THR A 143 -8.23 11.01 -10.49
C THR A 143 -9.07 9.83 -10.95
N LEU A 144 -8.45 8.67 -11.15
CA LEU A 144 -9.13 7.46 -11.62
C LEU A 144 -9.71 6.63 -10.47
N VAL A 145 -8.93 6.45 -9.40
CA VAL A 145 -9.30 5.62 -8.24
C VAL A 145 -8.87 6.34 -6.96
N ALA A 146 -9.74 6.36 -5.95
CA ALA A 146 -9.32 6.71 -4.59
C ALA A 146 -9.54 5.49 -3.70
N ILE A 147 -8.54 5.20 -2.87
CA ILE A 147 -8.57 4.12 -1.90
C ILE A 147 -8.65 4.78 -0.53
N GLY A 148 -9.66 4.41 0.24
CA GLY A 148 -9.82 4.80 1.64
C GLY A 148 -9.67 3.57 2.51
N THR A 149 -8.99 3.72 3.63
CA THR A 149 -8.81 2.68 4.64
C THR A 149 -9.44 3.15 5.93
N HIS A 150 -10.25 2.29 6.55
CA HIS A 150 -11.06 2.62 7.70
C HIS A 150 -10.97 1.49 8.73
N ASP A 151 -10.90 1.86 9.99
CA ASP A 151 -11.03 0.91 11.09
C ASP A 151 -12.52 0.50 11.20
N LEU A 152 -12.80 -0.76 10.87
CA LEU A 152 -14.14 -1.31 10.87
C LEU A 152 -14.76 -1.30 12.27
N ASP A 153 -13.96 -1.37 13.34
CA ASP A 153 -14.47 -1.41 14.71
C ASP A 153 -15.02 -0.04 15.17
N THR A 154 -14.69 1.02 14.43
CA THR A 154 -15.13 2.41 14.73
C THR A 154 -16.39 2.84 13.96
N ILE A 155 -16.85 2.05 13.00
CA ILE A 155 -17.96 2.40 12.10
C ILE A 155 -19.01 1.28 12.07
N GLN A 156 -20.26 1.63 11.79
CA GLN A 156 -21.37 0.68 11.78
C GLN A 156 -22.17 0.74 10.47
N PRO A 157 -22.60 -0.42 9.92
CA PRO A 157 -23.50 -0.47 8.78
C PRO A 157 -24.92 0.01 9.15
N PRO A 158 -25.77 0.42 8.18
CA PRO A 158 -25.56 0.34 6.73
C PRO A 158 -24.69 1.47 6.18
N PHE A 159 -23.79 1.10 5.27
CA PHE A 159 -22.92 2.05 4.58
C PHE A 159 -23.54 2.50 3.26
N VAL A 160 -23.40 3.79 2.94
CA VAL A 160 -23.91 4.40 1.72
C VAL A 160 -22.79 5.16 1.02
N TYR A 161 -22.70 5.00 -0.29
CA TYR A 161 -21.82 5.78 -1.15
C TYR A 161 -22.68 6.73 -1.99
N GLU A 162 -22.66 8.01 -1.63
CA GLU A 162 -23.49 9.05 -2.23
C GLU A 162 -22.71 10.32 -2.55
N ALA A 163 -23.30 11.16 -3.40
CA ALA A 163 -22.79 12.47 -3.73
C ALA A 163 -23.79 13.53 -3.26
N LEU A 164 -23.38 14.32 -2.27
CA LEU A 164 -24.20 15.39 -1.70
C LEU A 164 -23.67 16.76 -2.13
N PRO A 165 -24.55 17.79 -2.23
CA PRO A 165 -24.11 19.17 -2.39
C PRO A 165 -23.14 19.58 -1.27
N PRO A 166 -22.10 20.40 -1.54
CA PRO A 166 -21.11 20.81 -0.54
C PRO A 166 -21.73 21.44 0.73
N ASN A 167 -22.88 22.08 0.57
CA ASN A 167 -23.57 22.77 1.65
C ASN A 167 -24.34 21.83 2.59
N GLU A 168 -24.59 20.59 2.18
CA GLU A 168 -25.47 19.64 2.87
C GLU A 168 -24.72 18.64 3.75
N PHE A 169 -23.39 18.64 3.73
CA PHE A 169 -22.59 17.77 4.59
C PHE A 169 -21.50 18.51 5.37
N ARG A 170 -21.27 18.01 6.58
CA ARG A 170 -20.24 18.49 7.49
C ARG A 170 -19.47 17.31 8.03
N PHE A 171 -18.14 17.41 8.10
CA PHE A 171 -17.31 16.35 8.64
C PHE A 171 -16.07 16.93 9.30
N ALA A 172 -15.48 16.18 10.24
CA ALA A 172 -14.17 16.47 10.79
C ALA A 172 -13.11 15.74 9.93
N PRO A 173 -12.23 16.47 9.20
CA PRO A 173 -11.18 15.85 8.42
C PRO A 173 -10.12 15.17 9.29
N LEU A 174 -9.34 14.29 8.68
CA LEU A 174 -8.18 13.68 9.34
C LEU A 174 -7.27 14.76 9.93
N ASN A 175 -6.83 14.56 11.18
CA ASN A 175 -6.00 15.49 11.96
C ASN A 175 -6.67 16.83 12.33
N ARG A 176 -8.01 16.90 12.34
CA ARG A 176 -8.74 18.06 12.85
C ARG A 176 -9.89 17.63 13.77
N GLU A 177 -9.99 18.30 14.91
CA GLU A 177 -11.11 18.11 15.85
C GLU A 177 -12.35 18.91 15.43
N GLU A 178 -12.13 20.02 14.71
CA GLU A 178 -13.21 20.88 14.27
C GLU A 178 -13.97 20.28 13.07
N VAL A 179 -15.30 20.43 13.10
CA VAL A 179 -16.18 20.01 12.02
C VAL A 179 -16.24 21.11 10.97
N PHE A 180 -15.89 20.77 9.73
CA PHE A 180 -15.91 21.69 8.60
C PHE A 180 -17.08 21.38 7.66
N GLN A 181 -17.61 22.44 7.05
CA GLN A 181 -18.49 22.34 5.90
C GLN A 181 -17.64 22.40 4.63
N VAL A 182 -17.98 21.59 3.63
CA VAL A 182 -17.22 21.58 2.38
C VAL A 182 -17.53 22.83 1.58
N ARG A 183 -16.49 23.60 1.29
CA ARG A 183 -16.57 24.77 0.41
C ARG A 183 -16.30 24.31 -1.03
N SER A 184 -17.12 24.80 -1.96
CA SER A 184 -17.01 24.59 -3.40
C SER A 184 -15.69 25.07 -3.98
#